data_AF-A0A921IYP6-F1
#
_entry.id   AF-A0A921IYP6-F1
#
_cell.length_a   1.000
_cell.length_b   1.000
_cell.length_c   1.000
_cell.angle_alpha   90.00
_cell.angle_beta   90.00
_cell.angle_gamma   90.00
#
_symmetry.space_group_name_H-M   'P 1'
#
loop_
_entity.id
_entity.type
_entity.pdbx_description
1 polymer ?
#
loop_
_entity_poly.entity_id
_entity_poly.type
_entity_poly.pdbx_seq_one_letter_code
_entity_poly.pdbx_strand_id
1 'polypeptide(L)'
;MNTDTIVMHYIRPTPDGNMTMTLCGCRIITDYQATAEAKSTGNWVTCPMCELAKTLEDMGLETETPEPEPVHRHRKPRRPTGWTQPAMF
;
A
#
# COMPACT_ATOMS: atom_id res chain seq x y z
N MET A 1 23.00 -20.36 7.20
CA MET A 1 22.63 -19.10 7.89
C MET A 1 21.35 -18.63 7.22
N ASN A 2 20.21 -18.67 7.91
CA ASN A 2 19.00 -18.02 7.39
C ASN A 2 19.25 -16.52 7.50
N THR A 3 19.55 -15.88 6.37
CA THR A 3 19.49 -14.43 6.26
C THR A 3 18.02 -14.06 6.20
N ASP A 4 17.40 -13.90 7.35
CA ASP A 4 16.02 -13.40 7.42
C ASP A 4 16.03 -11.97 6.90
N THR A 5 15.62 -11.79 5.65
CA THR A 5 15.54 -10.47 5.00
C THR A 5 14.34 -9.71 5.57
N ILE A 6 14.57 -8.49 6.04
CA ILE A 6 13.53 -7.66 6.63
C ILE A 6 12.73 -6.98 5.51
N VAL A 7 11.40 -7.12 5.51
CA VAL A 7 10.53 -6.43 4.54
C VAL A 7 10.04 -5.10 5.11
N MET A 8 10.38 -4.00 4.44
CA MET A 8 9.99 -2.65 4.81
C MET A 8 8.77 -2.20 4.02
N HIS A 9 7.78 -1.64 4.72
CA HIS A 9 6.56 -1.12 4.11
C HIS A 9 6.56 0.42 4.07
N TYR A 10 6.10 0.99 2.95
CA TYR A 10 5.74 2.40 2.92
C TYR A 10 4.40 2.62 3.61
N ILE A 11 4.32 3.71 4.35
CA ILE A 11 3.14 4.15 5.10
C ILE A 11 2.73 5.53 4.58
N ARG A 12 1.43 5.84 4.61
CA ARG A 12 0.99 7.23 4.46
C ARG A 12 1.05 7.92 5.82
N PRO A 13 1.58 9.15 5.91
CA PRO A 13 1.58 9.88 7.15
C PRO A 13 0.14 10.15 7.59
N THR A 14 -0.30 9.47 8.64
CA THR A 14 -1.59 9.70 9.30
C THR A 14 -1.38 10.60 10.51
N PRO A 15 -2.25 11.60 10.74
CA PRO A 15 -2.11 12.53 11.87
C PRO A 15 -2.27 11.87 13.24
N ASP A 16 -2.90 10.70 13.32
CA ASP A 16 -3.19 10.01 14.59
C ASP A 16 -2.42 8.67 14.73
N GLY A 17 -1.52 8.63 15.71
CA GLY A 17 -1.11 7.41 16.42
C GLY A 17 -0.11 6.45 15.76
N ASN A 18 0.38 5.51 16.57
CA ASN A 18 1.35 4.46 16.22
C ASN A 18 0.80 3.39 15.24
N MET A 19 -0.46 3.49 14.83
CA MET A 19 -1.10 2.49 13.99
C MET A 19 -1.46 3.13 12.65
N THR A 20 -0.85 2.63 11.59
CA THR A 20 -0.97 3.20 10.25
C THR A 20 -1.31 2.12 9.23
N MET A 21 -1.81 2.56 8.07
CA MET A 21 -2.03 1.70 6.92
C MET A 21 -0.83 1.82 5.98
N THR A 22 -0.28 0.66 5.60
CA THR A 22 0.74 0.61 4.55
C THR A 22 0.11 0.91 3.19
N LEU A 23 0.92 1.32 2.22
CA LEU A 23 0.46 1.47 0.83
C LEU A 23 -0.10 0.18 0.22
N CYS A 24 0.33 -0.99 0.70
CA CYS A 24 -0.22 -2.27 0.28
C CYS A 24 -1.50 -2.69 1.01
N GLY A 25 -2.06 -1.82 1.87
CA GLY A 25 -3.34 -2.07 2.56
C GLY A 25 -3.24 -2.89 3.84
N CYS A 26 -2.04 -3.08 4.40
CA CYS A 26 -1.86 -3.76 5.68
C CYS A 26 -1.95 -2.76 6.84
N ARG A 27 -2.63 -3.14 7.92
CA ARG A 27 -2.63 -2.37 9.16
C ARG A 27 -1.44 -2.78 10.01
N ILE A 28 -0.55 -1.85 10.33
CA ILE A 28 0.67 -2.14 11.09
C ILE A 28 0.83 -1.18 12.28
N ILE A 29 1.62 -1.62 13.25
CA ILE A 29 2.14 -0.75 14.32
C ILE A 29 3.52 -0.29 13.87
N THR A 30 3.76 1.02 13.84
CA THR A 30 5.04 1.59 13.44
C THR A 30 6.06 1.42 14.55
N ASP A 31 7.16 0.72 14.26
CA ASP A 31 8.33 0.66 15.12
C ASP A 31 9.50 1.38 14.42
N TYR A 32 9.72 2.63 14.81
CA TYR A 32 10.77 3.46 14.22
C TYR A 32 12.18 3.00 14.60
N GLN A 33 12.36 2.36 15.76
CA GLN A 33 13.67 1.86 16.21
C GLN A 33 14.05 0.63 15.40
N ALA A 34 13.17 -0.37 15.32
CA ALA A 34 13.40 -1.56 14.50
C ALA A 34 13.61 -1.20 13.02
N THR A 35 12.91 -0.19 12.51
CA THR A 35 13.10 0.34 11.15
C THR A 35 14.51 0.93 10.96
N ALA A 36 15.01 1.69 11.94
CA ALA A 36 16.34 2.30 11.88
C ALA A 36 17.45 1.25 11.98
N GLU A 37 17.28 0.25 12.84
CA GLU A 37 18.18 -0.90 12.98
C GLU A 37 18.20 -1.73 11.70
N ALA A 38 17.05 -2.07 11.12
CA ALA A 38 16.98 -2.77 9.85
C ALA A 38 17.77 -2.04 8.76
N LYS A 39 17.59 -0.71 8.66
CA LYS A 39 18.31 0.14 7.71
C LYS A 39 19.82 0.12 7.92
N SER A 40 20.30 0.07 9.16
CA SER A 40 21.74 0.04 9.47
C SER A 40 22.39 -1.31 9.15
N THR A 41 21.64 -2.41 9.25
CA THR A 41 22.15 -3.75 8.90
C THR A 41 22.30 -3.99 7.39
N GLY A 42 21.57 -3.24 6.56
CA GLY A 42 21.53 -3.42 5.10
C GLY A 42 20.81 -4.69 4.61
N ASN A 43 20.31 -5.53 5.52
CA ASN A 43 19.57 -6.77 5.17
C ASN A 43 18.05 -6.51 5.15
N TRP A 44 17.63 -5.61 4.27
CA TRP A 44 16.23 -5.26 4.10
C TRP A 44 15.86 -5.07 2.63
N VAL A 45 14.60 -5.33 2.31
CA VAL A 45 13.98 -5.05 1.02
C VAL A 45 12.67 -4.32 1.22
N THR A 46 12.26 -3.54 0.25
CA THR A 46 10.97 -2.87 0.20
C THR A 46 9.87 -3.83 -0.22
N CYS A 47 8.67 -3.66 0.34
CA CYS A 47 7.50 -4.42 -0.08
C CYS A 47 7.15 -4.07 -1.54
N PRO A 48 7.15 -5.05 -2.47
CA PRO A 48 6.91 -4.78 -3.89
C PRO A 48 5.56 -4.12 -4.19
N MET A 49 4.53 -4.45 -3.39
CA MET A 49 3.21 -3.84 -3.51
C MET A 49 3.22 -2.37 -3.07
N CYS A 50 3.99 -2.03 -2.03
CA CYS A 50 4.18 -0.65 -1.61
C CYS A 50 4.98 0.14 -2.65
N GLU A 51 6.00 -0.46 -3.28
CA GLU A 51 6.77 0.19 -4.36
C GLU A 51 5.92 0.48 -5.59
N LEU A 52 5.10 -0.49 -6.01
CA LEU A 52 4.16 -0.31 -7.11
C LEU A 52 3.16 0.79 -6.79
N ALA A 53 2.54 0.76 -5.60
CA ALA A 53 1.60 1.78 -5.18
C ALA A 53 2.23 3.18 -5.17
N LYS A 54 3.46 3.32 -4.65
CA LYS A 54 4.20 4.58 -4.68
C LYS A 54 4.53 5.03 -6.10
N THR A 55 4.93 4.11 -6.98
CA THR A 55 5.20 4.41 -8.38
C THR A 55 3.95 4.92 -9.10
N LEU A 56 2.79 4.31 -8.82
CA LEU A 56 1.50 4.76 -9.35
C LEU A 56 1.13 6.17 -8.84
N GLU A 57 1.35 6.44 -7.54
CA GLU A 57 1.19 7.78 -6.96
C GLU A 57 2.12 8.81 -7.63
N ASP A 58 3.40 8.50 -7.81
CA ASP A 58 4.39 9.37 -8.46
C ASP A 58 4.05 9.66 -9.94
N MET A 59 3.35 8.73 -10.60
CA MET A 59 2.82 8.90 -11.96
C MET A 59 1.52 9.73 -12.01
N GLY A 60 0.99 10.17 -10.87
CA GLY A 60 -0.31 10.87 -10.80
C GLY A 60 -1.51 9.95 -11.05
N LEU A 61 -1.30 8.63 -11.03
CA LEU A 61 -2.35 7.64 -11.08
C LEU A 61 -2.78 7.36 -9.63
N GLU A 62 -3.46 8.33 -9.02
CA GLU A 62 -4.04 8.13 -7.71
C GLU A 62 -4.99 6.92 -7.79
N THR A 63 -4.60 5.81 -7.16
CA THR A 63 -5.57 4.81 -6.75
C THR A 63 -6.44 5.53 -5.75
N GLU A 64 -7.67 5.88 -6.15
CA GLU A 64 -8.70 6.38 -5.24
C GLU A 64 -8.57 5.55 -3.97
N THR A 65 -7.99 6.16 -2.94
CA THR A 65 -7.92 5.51 -1.64
C THR A 65 -9.38 5.29 -1.34
N PRO A 66 -9.84 4.05 -1.08
CA PRO A 66 -11.21 3.91 -0.63
C PRO A 66 -11.24 4.74 0.65
N GLU A 67 -11.86 5.92 0.59
CA GLU A 67 -12.51 6.47 1.77
C GLU A 67 -13.23 5.27 2.38
N PRO A 68 -13.16 5.07 3.71
CA PRO A 68 -14.01 4.09 4.34
C PRO A 68 -15.45 4.47 3.99
N GLU A 69 -15.97 3.91 2.89
CA GLU A 69 -17.33 4.15 2.46
C GLU A 69 -18.16 3.70 3.65
N PRO A 70 -19.06 4.56 4.18
CA PRO A 70 -20.00 4.10 5.18
C PRO A 70 -20.70 2.89 4.59
N VAL A 71 -20.58 1.77 5.32
CA VAL A 71 -21.27 0.51 5.07
C VAL A 71 -22.67 0.87 4.57
N HIS A 72 -23.03 0.42 3.37
CA HIS A 72 -24.29 0.68 2.65
C HIS A 72 -24.30 1.71 1.51
N ARG A 73 -23.38 1.63 0.53
CA ARG A 73 -23.79 1.85 -0.87
C ARG A 73 -23.11 0.84 -1.78
N HIS A 74 -23.89 -0.02 -2.44
CA HIS A 74 -23.42 -0.79 -3.59
C HIS A 74 -23.07 0.16 -4.74
N ARG A 75 -21.90 0.79 -4.70
CA ARG A 75 -21.35 1.46 -5.88
C ARG A 75 -20.78 0.37 -6.78
N LYS A 76 -21.48 0.09 -7.89
CA LYS A 76 -20.90 -0.67 -8.99
C LYS A 76 -19.57 0.00 -9.36
N PRO A 77 -18.48 -0.74 -9.58
CA PRO A 77 -17.21 -0.15 -10.01
C PRO A 77 -17.48 0.68 -11.27
N ARG A 78 -17.12 1.97 -11.23
CA ARG A 78 -17.26 2.87 -12.38
C ARG A 78 -16.34 2.35 -13.48
N ARG A 79 -16.92 1.62 -14.43
CA ARG A 79 -16.20 1.24 -15.66
C ARG A 79 -15.84 2.54 -16.39
N PRO A 80 -14.59 2.70 -16.86
CA PRO A 80 -14.22 3.83 -17.70
C PRO A 80 -15.19 3.96 -18.87
N THR A 81 -15.62 5.18 -19.19
CA THR A 81 -16.40 5.45 -20.41
C THR A 81 -15.62 4.96 -21.63
N GLY A 82 -16.18 3.98 -22.35
CA GLY A 82 -15.54 3.35 -23.52
C GLY A 82 -14.92 1.96 -23.25
N TRP A 83 -15.02 1.42 -22.03
CA TRP A 83 -14.59 0.06 -21.74
C TRP A 83 -15.61 -0.97 -22.21
N THR A 84 -15.24 -1.78 -23.21
CA THR A 84 -16.01 -2.95 -23.66
C THR A 84 -15.32 -4.21 -23.13
N GLN A 85 -16.04 -5.03 -22.36
CA GLN A 85 -15.54 -6.34 -21.94
C GLN A 85 -15.38 -7.23 -23.18
N PRO A 86 -14.24 -7.88 -23.41
CA PRO A 86 -14.16 -8.92 -24.42
C PRO A 86 -15.15 -10.03 -24.06
N ALA A 87 -15.99 -10.44 -25.01
CA ALA A 87 -16.81 -11.63 -24.82
C ALA A 87 -15.88 -12.82 -24.62
N MET A 88 -15.98 -13.49 -23.47
CA MET A 88 -15.30 -14.77 -23.30
C MET A 88 -16.02 -15.79 -24.20
N PHE A 89 -15.28 -16.35 -25.16
CA PHE A 89 -15.66 -17.55 -25.90
C PHE A 89 -15.25 -18.78 -25.11
#